data_AF-A0A7J8M7F2-F1
#
_entry.id   AF-A0A7J8M7F2-F1
#
_cell.length_a   1.000
_cell.length_b   1.000
_cell.length_c   1.000
_cell.angle_alpha   90.00
_cell.angle_beta   90.00
_cell.angle_gamma   90.00
#
_symmetry.space_group_name_H-M   'P 1'
#
loop_
_entity.id
_entity.type
_entity.pdbx_description
1 polymer ?
#
loop_
_entity_poly.entity_id
_entity_poly.type
_entity_poly.pdbx_seq_one_letter_code
_entity_poly.pdbx_strand_id
1 'polypeptide(L)'
;NPTTWLTEWAPEPRDVYWENLAIPFVFLTIRRLIAAIAFFFLTFFFMIPIAIVQSLANIESIEKALPFLKHIIEVKFIKSFIQGFLPGIALKIFLLFLPTILMMMSKFEGFISLSALERRSAIAGLAYDHPLCLPLPYMSPCRIPKTIGVSIPMKATFFITYIMVDGWAGVAGEILRLKPLIIYHLKNSFLVKTEKDREEAMDPGTIGFNTGEPQIQLYFLLGLVYAVVTPILLPFIIVFFALAYVVYRH
;
A
#
# COMPACT_ATOMS: atom_id res chain seq x y z
N ASN A 1 22.21 12.39 32.94
CA ASN A 1 21.08 11.45 32.77
C ASN A 1 20.72 11.45 31.29
N PRO A 2 20.78 10.31 30.57
CA PRO A 2 20.52 10.27 29.12
C PRO A 2 19.06 10.55 28.73
N THR A 3 18.14 10.74 29.69
CA THR A 3 16.73 11.08 29.41
C THR A 3 16.41 12.57 29.61
N THR A 4 17.42 13.39 29.94
CA THR A 4 17.26 14.83 30.19
C THR A 4 18.08 15.64 29.20
N TRP A 5 17.56 16.78 28.76
CA TRP A 5 18.23 17.68 27.80
C TRP A 5 18.65 16.96 26.51
N LEU A 6 17.77 16.07 26.04
CA LEU A 6 17.91 15.45 24.73
C LEU A 6 17.80 16.54 23.67
N THR A 7 18.80 16.61 22.81
CA THR A 7 18.83 17.53 21.69
C THR A 7 18.54 16.76 20.42
N GLU A 8 17.66 17.32 19.60
CA GLU A 8 17.37 16.84 18.26
C GLU A 8 17.43 18.01 17.29
N TRP A 9 17.66 17.70 16.02
CA TRP A 9 17.64 18.72 14.97
C TRP A 9 16.23 19.28 14.85
N ALA A 10 16.09 20.59 15.06
CA ALA A 10 14.81 21.26 14.91
C ALA A 10 14.36 21.16 13.43
N PRO A 11 13.17 20.61 13.16
CA PRO A 11 12.62 20.60 11.81
C PRO A 11 12.22 22.02 11.40
N GLU A 12 12.01 22.20 10.09
CA GLU A 12 11.51 23.47 9.56
C GLU A 12 10.15 23.82 10.18
N PRO A 13 9.83 25.11 10.47
CA PRO A 13 8.59 25.47 11.16
C PRO A 13 7.30 24.93 10.52
N ARG A 14 7.27 24.74 9.19
CA ARG A 14 6.14 24.14 8.46
C ARG A 14 6.06 22.61 8.58
N ASP A 15 7.15 21.95 8.92
CA ASP A 15 7.25 20.50 9.09
C ASP A 15 6.98 20.08 10.55
N VAL A 16 6.90 21.04 11.48
CA VAL A 16 6.56 20.77 12.89
C VAL A 16 5.09 20.33 12.99
N TYR A 17 4.88 19.14 13.55
CA TYR A 17 3.57 18.65 13.96
C TYR A 17 3.27 19.07 15.40
N TRP A 18 2.64 20.24 15.53
CA TRP A 18 2.45 20.93 16.81
C TRP A 18 1.68 20.13 17.86
N GLU A 19 0.71 19.31 17.45
CA GLU A 19 -0.13 18.54 18.38
C GLU A 19 0.67 17.54 19.23
N ASN A 20 1.82 17.06 18.73
CA ASN A 20 2.63 16.06 19.43
C ASN A 20 3.72 16.67 20.34
N LEU A 21 3.98 17.98 20.26
CA LEU A 21 4.99 18.65 21.09
C LEU A 21 4.64 18.65 22.59
N ALA A 22 3.35 18.63 22.92
CA ALA A 22 2.88 18.68 24.31
C ALA A 22 2.99 17.33 25.05
N ILE A 23 3.45 16.25 24.38
CA ILE A 23 3.47 14.91 24.96
C ILE A 23 4.68 14.77 25.91
N PRO A 24 4.48 14.40 27.19
CA PRO A 24 5.60 14.19 28.10
C PRO A 24 6.43 12.97 27.69
N PHE A 25 7.76 13.07 27.84
CA PHE A 25 8.72 12.06 27.37
C PHE A 25 8.42 10.63 27.87
N VAL A 26 7.97 10.48 29.11
CA VAL A 26 7.66 9.17 29.71
C VAL A 26 6.49 8.48 29.00
N PHE A 27 5.50 9.24 28.53
CA PHE A 27 4.34 8.68 27.81
C PHE A 27 4.68 8.25 26.38
N LEU A 28 5.75 8.76 25.77
CA LEU A 28 6.17 8.36 24.42
C LEU A 28 6.48 6.87 24.36
N THR A 29 7.14 6.31 25.38
CA THR A 29 7.46 4.87 25.44
C THR A 29 6.19 4.02 25.49
N ILE A 30 5.20 4.43 26.29
CA ILE A 30 3.92 3.72 26.42
C ILE A 30 3.13 3.81 25.12
N ARG A 31 3.05 4.98 24.49
CA ARG A 31 2.37 5.17 23.21
C ARG A 31 2.99 4.34 22.09
N ARG A 32 4.33 4.28 22.01
CA ARG A 32 5.04 3.41 21.06
C ARG A 32 4.76 1.93 21.31
N LEU A 33 4.70 1.50 22.57
CA LEU A 33 4.34 0.11 22.91
C LEU A 33 2.91 -0.22 22.47
N ILE A 34 1.95 0.67 22.76
CA ILE A 34 0.54 0.50 22.33
C ILE A 34 0.45 0.47 20.80
N ALA A 35 1.14 1.37 20.10
CA ALA A 35 1.17 1.40 18.64
C ALA A 35 1.76 0.11 18.05
N ALA A 36 2.82 -0.44 18.65
CA ALA A 36 3.42 -1.71 18.22
C ALA A 36 2.46 -2.89 18.43
N ILE A 37 1.75 -2.95 19.55
CA ILE A 37 0.71 -3.97 19.81
C ILE A 37 -0.44 -3.82 18.82
N ALA A 38 -0.91 -2.60 18.56
CA ALA A 38 -1.95 -2.34 17.57
C ALA A 38 -1.49 -2.75 16.16
N PHE A 39 -0.22 -2.53 15.79
CA PHE A 39 0.34 -2.92 14.50
C PHE A 39 0.37 -4.44 14.32
N PHE A 40 0.69 -5.17 15.39
CA PHE A 40 0.62 -6.62 15.41
C PHE A 40 -0.81 -7.11 15.12
N PHE A 41 -1.81 -6.58 15.81
CA PHE A 41 -3.21 -6.95 15.58
C PHE A 41 -3.70 -6.53 14.19
N LEU A 42 -3.33 -5.33 13.72
CA LEU A 42 -3.62 -4.89 12.37
C LEU A 42 -3.13 -5.94 11.36
N THR A 43 -1.87 -6.36 11.47
CA THR A 43 -1.29 -7.39 10.59
C THR A 43 -2.08 -8.70 10.63
N PHE A 44 -2.44 -9.16 11.84
CA PHE A 44 -3.22 -10.39 12.02
C PHE A 44 -4.62 -10.31 11.39
N PHE A 45 -5.38 -9.25 11.66
CA PHE A 45 -6.74 -9.11 11.14
C PHE A 45 -6.77 -8.91 9.63
N PHE A 46 -5.75 -8.26 9.08
CA PHE A 46 -5.67 -7.96 7.65
C PHE A 46 -5.22 -9.18 6.82
N MET A 47 -4.76 -10.27 7.46
CA MET A 47 -4.61 -11.58 6.79
C MET A 47 -5.94 -12.17 6.32
N ILE A 48 -7.05 -11.87 7.04
CA ILE A 48 -8.38 -12.38 6.71
C ILE A 48 -8.87 -11.88 5.34
N PRO A 49 -8.91 -10.56 5.05
CA PRO A 49 -9.31 -10.08 3.73
C PRO A 49 -8.35 -10.52 2.63
N ILE A 50 -7.04 -10.59 2.89
CA ILE A 50 -6.07 -11.13 1.93
C ILE A 50 -6.42 -12.59 1.59
N ALA A 51 -6.70 -13.43 2.59
CA ALA A 51 -7.08 -14.82 2.36
C ALA A 51 -8.38 -14.93 1.53
N ILE A 52 -9.37 -14.06 1.77
CA ILE A 52 -10.60 -14.00 0.97
C ILE A 52 -10.29 -13.64 -0.49
N VAL A 53 -9.48 -12.59 -0.72
CA VAL A 53 -9.08 -12.17 -2.07
C VAL A 53 -8.28 -13.27 -2.80
N GLN A 54 -7.40 -13.97 -2.09
CA GLN A 54 -6.65 -15.08 -2.66
C GLN A 54 -7.55 -16.29 -2.95
N SER A 55 -8.57 -16.55 -2.13
CA SER A 55 -9.56 -17.59 -2.40
C SER A 55 -10.41 -17.28 -3.65
N LEU A 56 -10.71 -15.99 -3.87
CA LEU A 56 -11.40 -15.51 -5.08
C LEU A 56 -10.53 -15.62 -6.34
N ALA A 57 -9.21 -15.68 -6.21
CA ALA A 57 -8.33 -15.92 -7.35
C ALA A 57 -8.41 -17.38 -7.86
N ASN A 58 -8.89 -18.32 -7.03
CA ASN A 58 -9.03 -19.73 -7.41
C ASN A 58 -10.48 -20.09 -7.75
N ILE A 59 -10.77 -20.26 -9.04
CA ILE A 59 -12.11 -20.52 -9.57
C ILE A 59 -12.72 -21.80 -8.99
N GLU A 60 -11.92 -22.84 -8.78
CA GLU A 60 -12.41 -24.11 -8.19
C GLU A 60 -12.95 -23.90 -6.77
N SER A 61 -12.36 -22.94 -6.04
CA SER A 61 -12.81 -22.59 -4.68
C SER A 61 -14.12 -21.80 -4.73
N ILE A 62 -14.28 -20.91 -5.71
CA ILE A 62 -15.52 -20.15 -5.92
C ILE A 62 -16.66 -21.06 -6.37
N GLU A 63 -16.42 -21.94 -7.34
CA GLU A 63 -17.44 -22.87 -7.86
C GLU A 63 -17.95 -23.83 -6.79
N LYS A 64 -17.11 -24.14 -5.80
CA LYS A 64 -17.46 -24.96 -4.62
C LYS A 64 -18.16 -24.16 -3.53
N ALA A 65 -17.79 -22.89 -3.32
CA ALA A 65 -18.36 -22.03 -2.28
C ALA A 65 -19.71 -21.40 -2.67
N LEU A 66 -19.88 -21.01 -3.94
CA LEU A 66 -21.07 -20.34 -4.46
C LEU A 66 -21.56 -21.04 -5.75
N PRO A 67 -22.33 -22.14 -5.63
CA PRO A 67 -22.74 -22.95 -6.79
C PRO A 67 -23.66 -22.21 -7.79
N PHE A 68 -24.31 -21.12 -7.37
CA PHE A 68 -25.14 -20.28 -8.24
C PHE A 68 -24.33 -19.41 -9.21
N LEU A 69 -23.04 -19.17 -8.95
CA LEU A 69 -22.16 -18.42 -9.86
C LEU A 69 -21.67 -19.27 -11.05
N LYS A 70 -21.88 -20.60 -11.05
CA LYS A 70 -21.39 -21.50 -12.11
C LYS A 70 -21.82 -21.07 -13.51
N HIS A 71 -23.09 -20.68 -13.68
CA HIS A 71 -23.62 -20.27 -14.97
C HIS A 71 -23.01 -18.95 -15.49
N ILE A 72 -22.58 -18.05 -14.60
CA ILE A 72 -21.94 -16.77 -14.95
C ILE A 72 -20.42 -16.98 -15.20
N ILE A 73 -19.80 -17.91 -14.49
CA ILE A 73 -18.36 -18.24 -14.59
C ILE A 73 -18.01 -19.04 -15.85
N GLU A 74 -18.96 -19.76 -16.46
CA GLU A 74 -18.72 -20.53 -17.70
C GLU A 74 -18.41 -19.66 -18.93
N VAL A 75 -18.75 -18.37 -18.90
CA VAL A 75 -18.40 -17.43 -19.97
C VAL A 75 -16.89 -17.19 -19.97
N LYS A 76 -16.18 -17.67 -21.00
CA LYS A 76 -14.70 -17.60 -21.13
C LYS A 76 -14.12 -16.22 -20.80
N PHE A 77 -14.78 -15.14 -21.22
CA PHE A 77 -14.34 -13.77 -20.94
C PHE A 77 -14.44 -13.42 -19.45
N ILE A 78 -15.59 -13.70 -18.82
CA ILE A 78 -15.83 -13.41 -17.39
C ILE A 78 -14.88 -14.24 -16.52
N LYS A 79 -14.67 -15.51 -16.88
CA LYS A 79 -13.70 -16.39 -16.22
C LYS A 79 -12.29 -15.80 -16.20
N SER A 80 -11.82 -15.33 -17.36
CA SER A 80 -10.50 -14.72 -17.48
C SER A 80 -10.39 -13.39 -16.72
N PHE A 81 -11.45 -12.59 -16.69
CA PHE A 81 -11.46 -11.31 -15.97
C PHE A 81 -11.44 -11.50 -14.44
N ILE A 82 -12.28 -12.41 -13.93
CA ILE A 82 -12.34 -12.74 -12.50
C ILE A 82 -11.01 -13.33 -12.03
N GLN A 83 -10.36 -14.17 -12.83
CA GLN A 83 -9.09 -14.80 -12.42
C GLN A 83 -7.89 -13.85 -12.52
N GLY A 84 -7.88 -12.96 -13.52
CA GLY A 84 -6.72 -12.11 -13.82
C GLY A 84 -6.73 -10.73 -13.17
N PHE A 85 -7.90 -10.10 -13.04
CA PHE A 85 -8.04 -8.69 -12.65
C PHE A 85 -8.71 -8.48 -11.30
N LEU A 86 -9.75 -9.25 -11.00
CA LEU A 86 -10.57 -9.03 -9.80
C LEU A 86 -9.77 -9.12 -8.48
N PRO A 87 -8.85 -10.09 -8.26
CA PRO A 87 -8.07 -10.16 -7.04
C PRO A 87 -7.13 -8.96 -6.89
N GLY A 88 -6.57 -8.48 -8.00
CA GLY A 88 -5.69 -7.30 -8.01
C GLY A 88 -6.44 -6.03 -7.64
N ILE A 89 -7.63 -5.82 -8.21
CA ILE A 89 -8.48 -4.66 -7.88
C ILE A 89 -8.97 -4.75 -6.43
N ALA A 90 -9.44 -5.93 -5.99
CA ALA A 90 -9.91 -6.11 -4.62
C ALA A 90 -8.79 -5.89 -3.60
N LEU A 91 -7.59 -6.42 -3.84
CA LEU A 91 -6.41 -6.18 -3.00
C LEU A 91 -6.07 -4.69 -2.95
N LYS A 92 -6.05 -4.01 -4.09
CA LYS A 92 -5.79 -2.56 -4.17
C LYS A 92 -6.79 -1.75 -3.33
N ILE A 93 -8.08 -2.10 -3.36
CA ILE A 93 -9.10 -1.42 -2.55
C ILE A 93 -8.80 -1.59 -1.05
N PHE A 94 -8.42 -2.80 -0.61
CA PHE A 94 -8.05 -3.02 0.79
C PHE A 94 -6.77 -2.26 1.17
N LEU A 95 -5.74 -2.29 0.31
CA LEU A 95 -4.48 -1.59 0.55
C LEU A 95 -4.64 -0.06 0.53
N LEU A 96 -5.65 0.50 -0.13
CA LEU A 96 -5.89 1.95 -0.15
C LEU A 96 -6.18 2.53 1.25
N PHE A 97 -6.80 1.75 2.14
CA PHE A 97 -7.07 2.19 3.51
C PHE A 97 -5.85 2.12 4.42
N LEU A 98 -4.89 1.25 4.10
CA LEU A 98 -3.77 0.92 4.97
C LEU A 98 -2.85 2.12 5.26
N PRO A 99 -2.37 2.91 4.27
CA PRO A 99 -1.54 4.10 4.53
C PRO A 99 -2.23 5.10 5.46
N THR A 100 -3.54 5.25 5.33
CA THR A 100 -4.33 6.12 6.21
C THR A 100 -4.30 5.64 7.66
N ILE A 101 -4.46 4.33 7.88
CA ILE A 101 -4.39 3.70 9.21
C ILE A 101 -2.97 3.84 9.78
N LEU A 102 -1.94 3.54 8.99
CA LEU A 102 -0.54 3.63 9.42
C LEU A 102 -0.13 5.07 9.75
N MET A 103 -0.63 6.05 9.01
CA MET A 103 -0.43 7.46 9.30
C MET A 103 -1.09 7.86 10.63
N MET A 104 -2.32 7.41 10.89
CA MET A 104 -2.99 7.64 12.18
C MET A 104 -2.22 7.01 13.35
N MET A 105 -1.69 5.80 13.17
CA MET A 105 -0.85 5.14 14.18
C MET A 105 0.46 5.89 14.41
N SER A 106 1.11 6.37 13.34
CA SER A 106 2.34 7.15 13.43
C SER A 106 2.10 8.47 14.17
N LYS A 107 0.97 9.15 13.93
CA LYS A 107 0.57 10.35 14.68
C LYS A 107 0.41 10.05 16.16
N PHE A 108 -0.18 8.91 16.52
CA PHE A 108 -0.34 8.47 17.90
C PHE A 108 1.01 8.18 18.61
N GLU A 109 2.02 7.64 17.89
CA GLU A 109 3.37 7.38 18.44
C GLU A 109 4.07 8.64 18.98
N GLY A 110 3.67 9.83 18.53
CA GLY A 110 4.12 11.10 19.10
C GLY A 110 5.38 11.70 18.44
N PHE A 111 5.57 11.53 17.13
CA PHE A 111 6.65 12.21 16.40
C PHE A 111 6.37 13.70 16.23
N ILE A 112 7.44 14.50 16.27
CA ILE A 112 7.41 15.97 16.29
C ILE A 112 7.43 16.57 14.88
N SER A 113 7.95 15.86 13.87
CA SER A 113 8.00 16.32 12.47
C SER A 113 7.10 15.50 11.55
N LEU A 114 6.43 16.13 10.59
CA LEU A 114 5.66 15.46 9.53
C LEU A 114 6.55 14.52 8.72
N SER A 115 7.78 14.93 8.41
CA SER A 115 8.77 14.10 7.72
C SER A 115 9.05 12.77 8.45
N ALA A 116 9.19 12.80 9.78
CA ALA A 116 9.36 11.57 10.57
C ALA A 116 8.10 10.70 10.61
N LEU A 117 6.91 11.32 10.63
CA LEU A 117 5.62 10.62 10.56
C LEU A 117 5.47 9.88 9.23
N GLU A 118 5.73 10.56 8.12
CA GLU A 118 5.68 9.98 6.77
C GLU A 118 6.69 8.84 6.63
N ARG A 119 7.93 9.03 7.10
CA ARG A 119 8.95 7.98 7.10
C ARG A 119 8.55 6.77 7.92
N ARG A 120 8.00 6.97 9.12
CA ARG A 120 7.55 5.87 9.99
C ARG A 120 6.39 5.11 9.35
N SER A 121 5.42 5.83 8.79
CA SER A 121 4.27 5.25 8.08
C SER A 121 4.72 4.44 6.87
N ALA A 122 5.68 4.96 6.09
CA ALA A 122 6.23 4.24 4.94
C ALA A 122 6.95 2.95 5.37
N ILE A 123 7.79 3.02 6.41
CA ILE A 123 8.48 1.84 6.96
C ILE A 123 7.49 0.78 7.45
N ALA A 124 6.41 1.20 8.12
CA ALA A 124 5.37 0.29 8.58
C ALA A 124 4.61 -0.36 7.41
N GLY A 125 4.40 0.38 6.30
CA GLY A 125 3.81 -0.15 5.07
C GLY A 125 4.67 -1.23 4.42
N LEU A 126 5.99 -1.02 4.32
CA LEU A 126 6.93 -2.02 3.81
C LEU A 126 6.91 -3.33 4.61
N ALA A 127 6.87 -3.21 5.95
CA ALA A 127 6.79 -4.38 6.83
C ALA A 127 5.48 -5.16 6.64
N TYR A 128 4.42 -4.49 6.18
CA TYR A 128 3.13 -5.10 5.91
C TYR A 128 3.08 -5.80 4.54
N ASP A 129 3.62 -5.18 3.49
CA ASP A 129 3.63 -5.74 2.12
C ASP A 129 4.52 -7.00 1.98
N HIS A 130 5.36 -7.27 2.97
CA HIS A 130 6.15 -8.48 3.06
C HIS A 130 5.64 -9.42 4.16
N PRO A 131 4.66 -10.29 3.85
CA PRO A 131 4.36 -11.40 4.72
C PRO A 131 5.49 -12.42 4.59
N LEU A 132 6.55 -12.24 5.38
CA LEU A 132 7.55 -13.29 5.62
C LEU A 132 6.90 -14.54 6.24
N CYS A 133 5.68 -14.41 6.78
CA CYS A 133 4.83 -15.50 7.21
C CYS A 133 3.80 -15.88 6.12
N LEU A 134 4.26 -16.61 5.10
CA LEU A 134 3.33 -17.51 4.41
C LEU A 134 2.93 -18.59 5.43
N PRO A 135 1.64 -18.81 5.76
CA PRO A 135 1.25 -19.97 6.55
C PRO A 135 1.64 -21.20 5.74
N LEU A 136 2.70 -21.89 6.17
CA LEU A 136 3.06 -23.20 5.62
C LEU A 136 1.87 -24.13 5.91
N PRO A 137 1.17 -24.62 4.89
CA PRO A 137 0.15 -25.63 5.14
C PRO A 137 0.83 -26.82 5.82
N TYR A 138 0.14 -27.44 6.76
CA TYR A 138 0.53 -28.70 7.41
C TYR A 138 0.71 -29.78 6.32
N MET A 139 1.87 -29.81 5.68
CA MET A 139 2.23 -30.75 4.63
C MET A 139 3.42 -31.58 5.10
N SER A 140 3.50 -32.81 4.60
CA SER A 140 4.64 -33.70 4.88
C SER A 140 5.97 -32.99 4.53
N PRO A 141 6.98 -32.98 5.43
CA PRO A 141 8.20 -32.19 5.29
C PRO A 141 8.92 -32.31 3.94
N CYS A 142 8.87 -33.48 3.30
CA CYS A 142 9.53 -33.73 2.01
C CYS A 142 8.89 -33.01 0.80
N ARG A 143 7.60 -32.61 0.87
CA ARG A 143 6.94 -31.94 -0.27
C ARG A 143 7.06 -30.42 -0.21
N ILE A 144 7.39 -29.86 0.94
CA ILE A 144 7.53 -28.42 1.17
C ILE A 144 8.50 -27.76 0.18
N PRO A 145 9.76 -28.21 0.01
CA PRO A 145 10.68 -27.56 -0.93
C PRO A 145 10.23 -27.68 -2.40
N LYS A 146 9.57 -28.80 -2.76
CA LYS A 146 9.07 -29.02 -4.12
C LYS A 146 7.87 -28.13 -4.44
N THR A 147 6.94 -27.96 -3.49
CA THR A 147 5.77 -27.07 -3.65
C THR A 147 6.19 -25.61 -3.67
N ILE A 148 7.13 -25.19 -2.81
CA ILE A 148 7.65 -23.82 -2.79
C ILE A 148 8.40 -23.49 -4.08
N GLY A 149 9.26 -24.40 -4.56
CA GLY A 149 10.04 -24.19 -5.77
C GLY A 149 9.20 -24.02 -7.04
N VAL A 150 8.02 -24.63 -7.11
CA VAL A 150 7.09 -24.49 -8.25
C VAL A 150 6.13 -23.31 -8.07
N SER A 151 5.72 -23.00 -6.83
CA SER A 151 4.74 -21.93 -6.56
C SER A 151 5.31 -20.52 -6.68
N ILE A 152 6.60 -20.30 -6.39
CA ILE A 152 7.22 -18.96 -6.51
C ILE A 152 7.22 -18.45 -7.96
N PRO A 153 7.69 -19.21 -8.98
CA PRO A 153 7.62 -18.78 -10.38
C PRO A 153 6.18 -18.64 -10.89
N MET A 154 5.26 -19.51 -10.46
CA MET A 154 3.85 -19.42 -10.87
C MET A 154 3.17 -18.12 -10.42
N LYS A 155 3.64 -17.49 -9.34
CA LYS A 155 3.16 -16.19 -8.87
C LYS A 155 3.67 -15.00 -9.71
N ALA A 156 4.68 -15.18 -10.57
CA ALA A 156 5.22 -14.10 -11.39
C ALA A 156 4.16 -13.48 -12.32
N THR A 157 3.27 -14.30 -12.90
CA THR A 157 2.18 -13.81 -13.77
C THR A 157 1.23 -12.88 -13.02
N PHE A 158 0.95 -13.16 -11.75
CA PHE A 158 0.15 -12.27 -10.89
C PHE A 158 0.86 -10.94 -10.63
N PHE A 159 2.18 -10.97 -10.39
CA PHE A 159 2.93 -9.73 -10.20
C PHE A 159 3.03 -8.89 -11.47
N ILE A 160 3.09 -9.51 -12.65
CA ILE A 160 3.05 -8.80 -13.93
C ILE A 160 1.71 -8.06 -14.09
N THR A 161 0.57 -8.73 -13.87
CA THR A 161 -0.73 -8.06 -13.96
C THR A 161 -0.90 -6.99 -12.89
N TYR A 162 -0.37 -7.22 -11.68
CA TYR A 162 -0.33 -6.22 -10.62
C TYR A 162 0.47 -4.98 -11.02
N ILE A 163 1.67 -5.12 -11.59
CA ILE A 163 2.47 -3.98 -12.07
C ILE A 163 1.75 -3.20 -13.19
N MET A 164 1.08 -3.89 -14.11
CA MET A 164 0.34 -3.22 -15.18
C MET A 164 -0.87 -2.43 -14.66
N VAL A 165 -1.63 -2.99 -13.72
CA VAL A 165 -2.85 -2.37 -13.20
C VAL A 165 -2.54 -1.32 -12.13
N ASP A 166 -1.70 -1.67 -11.16
CA ASP A 166 -1.39 -0.80 -10.04
C ASP A 166 -0.29 0.20 -10.35
N GLY A 167 0.76 -0.25 -11.03
CA GLY A 167 1.88 0.59 -11.42
C GLY A 167 1.52 1.49 -12.61
N TRP A 168 1.36 0.92 -13.80
CA TRP A 168 1.20 1.72 -15.03
C TRP A 168 -0.08 2.55 -15.01
N ALA A 169 -1.23 1.90 -14.80
CA ALA A 169 -2.50 2.62 -14.77
C ALA A 169 -2.66 3.51 -13.53
N GLY A 170 -2.01 3.16 -12.40
CA GLY A 170 -1.96 4.02 -11.22
C GLY A 170 -1.24 5.34 -11.49
N VAL A 171 0.00 5.28 -12.00
CA VAL A 171 0.79 6.46 -12.34
C VAL A 171 0.13 7.28 -13.45
N ALA A 172 -0.44 6.62 -14.47
CA ALA A 172 -1.19 7.32 -15.52
C ALA A 172 -2.43 8.05 -14.95
N GLY A 173 -3.11 7.45 -13.97
CA GLY A 173 -4.24 8.05 -13.27
C GLY A 173 -3.84 9.20 -12.34
N GLU A 174 -2.63 9.19 -11.79
CA GLU A 174 -2.15 10.27 -10.93
C GLU A 174 -1.98 11.61 -11.67
N ILE A 175 -1.65 11.60 -12.97
CA ILE A 175 -1.61 12.84 -13.78
C ILE A 175 -2.95 13.57 -13.74
N LEU A 176 -4.06 12.82 -13.82
CA LEU A 176 -5.40 13.40 -13.85
C LEU A 176 -5.79 14.04 -12.51
N ARG A 177 -5.10 13.68 -11.41
CA ARG A 177 -5.39 14.15 -10.04
C ARG A 177 -6.89 14.23 -9.74
N LEU A 178 -7.62 13.14 -9.99
CA LEU A 178 -9.08 13.10 -9.89
C LEU A 178 -9.61 13.54 -8.51
N LYS A 179 -8.94 13.13 -7.42
CA LYS A 179 -9.35 13.45 -6.05
C LYS A 179 -9.37 14.96 -5.77
N PRO A 180 -8.24 15.71 -5.90
CA PRO A 180 -8.27 17.15 -5.68
C PRO A 180 -9.11 17.88 -6.74
N LEU A 181 -9.20 17.40 -7.99
CA LEU A 181 -10.02 18.00 -9.02
C LEU A 181 -11.52 18.00 -8.65
N ILE A 182 -12.04 16.87 -8.18
CA ILE A 182 -13.44 16.75 -7.74
C ILE A 182 -13.68 17.62 -6.50
N ILE A 183 -12.76 17.61 -5.53
CA ILE A 183 -12.86 18.43 -4.31
C ILE A 183 -12.86 19.92 -4.67
N TYR A 184 -12.01 20.34 -5.61
CA TYR A 184 -11.95 21.71 -6.09
C TYR A 184 -13.28 22.15 -6.70
N HIS A 185 -13.85 21.36 -7.62
CA HIS A 185 -15.14 21.71 -8.23
C HIS A 185 -16.28 21.75 -7.20
N LEU A 186 -16.27 20.84 -6.22
CA LEU A 186 -17.26 20.85 -5.14
C LEU A 186 -17.11 22.09 -4.25
N LYS A 187 -15.88 22.42 -3.82
CA LYS A 187 -15.61 23.62 -3.01
C LYS A 187 -15.95 24.90 -3.77
N ASN A 188 -15.55 24.98 -5.04
CA ASN A 188 -15.79 26.14 -5.88
C ASN A 188 -17.29 26.39 -6.13
N SER A 189 -18.09 25.33 -6.23
CA SER A 189 -19.53 25.47 -6.46
C SER A 189 -20.33 25.82 -5.19
N PHE A 190 -19.89 25.39 -4.01
CA PHE A 190 -20.71 25.48 -2.79
C PHE A 190 -20.13 26.37 -1.67
N LEU A 191 -18.81 26.56 -1.62
CA LEU A 191 -18.13 27.14 -0.45
C LEU A 191 -17.34 28.41 -0.78
N VAL A 192 -16.82 28.57 -2.00
CA VAL A 192 -15.96 29.70 -2.38
C VAL A 192 -16.77 30.99 -2.49
N LYS A 193 -16.38 32.02 -1.73
CA LYS A 193 -16.97 33.37 -1.80
C LYS A 193 -15.94 34.45 -2.12
N THR A 194 -14.67 34.21 -1.78
CA THR A 194 -13.56 35.14 -1.97
C THR A 194 -12.43 34.51 -2.79
N GLU A 195 -11.51 35.34 -3.32
CA GLU A 195 -10.34 34.86 -4.07
C GLU A 195 -9.43 33.98 -3.20
N LYS A 196 -9.31 34.27 -1.90
CA LYS A 196 -8.53 33.46 -0.96
C LYS A 196 -9.10 32.05 -0.78
N ASP A 197 -10.43 31.92 -0.72
CA ASP A 197 -11.07 30.60 -0.63
C ASP A 197 -10.78 29.75 -1.87
N ARG A 198 -10.57 30.41 -3.03
CA ARG A 198 -10.22 29.74 -4.29
C ARG A 198 -8.76 29.28 -4.29
N GLU A 199 -7.84 30.06 -3.72
CA GLU A 199 -6.45 29.65 -3.53
C GLU A 199 -6.35 28.45 -2.58
N GLU A 200 -7.07 28.46 -1.46
CA GLU A 200 -7.14 27.32 -0.53
C GLU A 200 -7.78 26.07 -1.17
N ALA A 201 -8.74 26.25 -2.07
CA ALA A 201 -9.33 25.13 -2.81
C ALA A 201 -8.37 24.54 -3.87
N MET A 202 -7.38 25.32 -4.33
CA MET A 202 -6.41 24.91 -5.35
C MET A 202 -5.20 24.16 -4.77
N ASP A 203 -5.12 23.97 -3.45
CA ASP A 203 -4.01 23.24 -2.83
C ASP A 203 -3.94 21.76 -3.31
N PRO A 204 -2.87 21.39 -4.05
CA PRO A 204 -2.72 20.03 -4.57
C PRO A 204 -2.24 19.01 -3.53
N GLY A 205 -1.78 19.44 -2.35
CA GLY A 205 -1.12 18.58 -1.36
C GLY A 205 0.32 18.19 -1.73
N THR A 206 0.87 17.21 -1.00
CA THR A 206 2.25 16.73 -1.14
C THR A 206 2.35 15.52 -2.10
N ILE A 207 3.58 15.17 -2.48
CA ILE A 207 3.91 14.05 -3.40
C ILE A 207 3.52 12.65 -2.90
N GLY A 208 2.93 12.51 -1.71
CA GLY A 208 2.46 11.23 -1.20
C GLY A 208 3.59 10.26 -0.83
N PHE A 209 4.63 10.73 -0.13
CA PHE A 209 5.78 9.89 0.27
C PHE A 209 5.35 8.64 1.06
N ASN A 210 4.34 8.78 1.91
CA ASN A 210 3.78 7.68 2.70
C ASN A 210 3.13 6.56 1.88
N THR A 211 2.70 6.82 0.64
CA THR A 211 2.06 5.84 -0.25
C THR A 211 2.96 5.39 -1.40
N GLY A 212 3.67 6.33 -2.03
CA GLY A 212 4.51 6.04 -3.20
C GLY A 212 5.82 5.34 -2.87
N GLU A 213 6.46 5.71 -1.75
CA GLU A 213 7.76 5.15 -1.37
C GLU A 213 7.69 3.63 -1.12
N PRO A 214 6.72 3.08 -0.35
CA PRO A 214 6.60 1.64 -0.16
C PRO A 214 6.38 0.88 -1.47
N GLN A 215 5.57 1.44 -2.38
CA GLN A 215 5.26 0.83 -3.67
C GLN A 215 6.50 0.74 -4.58
N ILE A 216 7.31 1.80 -4.64
CA ILE A 216 8.56 1.82 -5.41
C ILE A 216 9.53 0.75 -4.88
N GLN A 217 9.68 0.66 -3.56
CA GLN A 217 10.55 -0.34 -2.93
C GLN A 217 10.04 -1.77 -3.15
N LEU A 218 8.72 -1.99 -3.15
CA LEU A 218 8.11 -3.28 -3.47
C LEU A 218 8.47 -3.72 -4.90
N TYR A 219 8.37 -2.82 -5.89
CA TYR A 219 8.76 -3.13 -7.26
C TYR A 219 10.27 -3.36 -7.41
N PHE A 220 11.08 -2.61 -6.66
CA PHE A 220 12.52 -2.84 -6.63
C PHE A 220 12.86 -4.23 -6.07
N LEU A 221 12.22 -4.65 -4.97
CA LEU A 221 12.39 -6.00 -4.43
C LEU A 221 11.94 -7.07 -5.43
N LEU A 222 10.75 -6.91 -6.02
CA LEU A 222 10.24 -7.85 -7.02
C LEU A 222 11.21 -7.97 -8.20
N GLY A 223 11.78 -6.85 -8.65
CA GLY A 223 12.80 -6.84 -9.69
C GLY A 223 14.04 -7.65 -9.30
N LEU A 224 14.60 -7.42 -8.10
CA LEU A 224 15.79 -8.14 -7.63
C LEU A 224 15.53 -9.63 -7.43
N VAL A 225 14.40 -10.00 -6.82
CA VAL A 225 14.04 -11.40 -6.55
C VAL A 225 13.75 -12.15 -7.85
N TYR A 226 12.96 -11.56 -8.75
CA TYR A 226 12.55 -12.23 -9.99
C TYR A 226 13.53 -12.05 -11.15
N ALA A 227 14.58 -11.22 -11.03
CA ALA A 227 15.64 -11.14 -12.03
C ALA A 227 16.29 -12.50 -12.31
N VAL A 228 16.50 -13.31 -11.27
CA VAL A 228 17.12 -14.64 -11.39
C VAL A 228 16.08 -15.72 -11.71
N VAL A 229 14.84 -15.56 -11.22
CA VAL A 229 13.80 -16.59 -11.30
C VAL A 229 12.98 -16.51 -12.59
N THR A 230 12.45 -15.34 -12.94
CA THR A 230 11.64 -15.10 -14.15
C THR A 230 11.96 -13.72 -14.76
N PRO A 231 12.97 -13.63 -15.64
CA PRO A 231 13.43 -12.35 -16.21
C PRO A 231 12.37 -11.57 -17.00
N ILE A 232 11.30 -12.25 -17.44
CA ILE A 232 10.21 -11.64 -18.22
C ILE A 232 9.45 -10.55 -17.45
N LEU A 233 9.58 -10.50 -16.12
CA LEU A 233 8.98 -9.46 -15.27
C LEU A 233 9.74 -8.12 -15.35
N LEU A 234 11.05 -8.15 -15.66
CA LEU A 234 11.92 -6.97 -15.65
C LEU A 234 11.52 -5.87 -16.66
N PRO A 235 11.18 -6.17 -17.94
CA PRO A 235 10.75 -5.13 -18.87
C PRO A 235 9.53 -4.35 -18.37
N PHE A 236 8.60 -5.01 -17.66
CA PHE A 236 7.41 -4.35 -17.11
C PHE A 236 7.75 -3.35 -16.01
N ILE A 237 8.71 -3.70 -15.15
CA ILE A 237 9.23 -2.80 -14.11
C ILE A 237 9.98 -1.62 -14.73
N ILE A 238 10.80 -1.85 -15.75
CA ILE A 238 11.55 -0.76 -16.41
C ILE A 238 10.59 0.25 -17.04
N VAL A 239 9.55 -0.22 -17.74
CA VAL A 239 8.52 0.66 -18.30
C VAL A 239 7.79 1.42 -17.20
N PHE A 240 7.46 0.77 -16.08
CA PHE A 240 6.88 1.45 -14.92
C PHE A 240 7.78 2.60 -14.43
N PHE A 241 9.07 2.35 -14.21
CA PHE A 241 9.99 3.38 -13.73
C PHE A 241 10.19 4.52 -14.72
N ALA A 242 10.25 4.22 -16.02
CA ALA A 242 10.35 5.24 -17.06
C ALA A 242 9.11 6.15 -17.06
N LEU A 243 7.91 5.56 -16.97
CA LEU A 243 6.65 6.29 -16.94
C LEU A 243 6.52 7.11 -15.63
N ALA A 244 6.79 6.49 -14.48
CA ALA A 244 6.80 7.15 -13.17
C ALA A 244 7.77 8.33 -13.13
N TYR A 245 8.98 8.18 -13.68
CA TYR A 245 9.94 9.28 -13.74
C TYR A 245 9.42 10.47 -14.54
N VAL A 246 8.82 10.23 -15.71
CA VAL A 246 8.26 11.32 -16.54
C VAL A 246 7.08 11.98 -15.83
N VAL A 247 6.22 11.21 -15.18
CA VAL A 247 5.02 11.73 -14.50
C VAL A 247 5.34 12.51 -13.24
N TYR A 248 6.15 11.99 -12.33
CA TYR A 248 6.49 12.69 -11.09
C TYR A 248 7.42 13.88 -11.32
N ARG A 249 8.11 13.93 -12.46
CA ARG A 249 8.92 15.08 -12.86
C ARG A 249 8.06 16.21 -13.47
N HIS A 250 6.92 15.88 -14.07
CA HIS A 250 6.02 16.86 -14.66
C HIS A 250 5.28 17.65 -13.58
#